data_AF-E2NFN1-F1
#
_entry.id   AF-E2NFN1-F1
#
_cell.length_a   1.000
_cell.length_b   1.000
_cell.length_c   1.000
_cell.angle_alpha   90.00
_cell.angle_beta   90.00
_cell.angle_gamma   90.00
#
_symmetry.space_group_name_H-M   'P 1'
#
loop_
_entity.id
_entity.type
_entity.pdbx_description
1 polymer ?
#
loop_
_entity_poly.entity_id
_entity_poly.type
_entity_poly.pdbx_seq_one_letter_code
_entity_poly.pdbx_strand_id
1 'polypeptide(L)'
;MERIKKPKIKSIPYEEFTDNETLEKLVRELNAGGANVALGVLDDFINWGRSNSLWPLTFATSCCGIEFMALGAARYDMARFGFEVARASPR
;
A
#
# COMPACT_ATOMS: atom_id res chain seq x y z
N MET A 1 26.03 6.83 9.70
CA MET A 1 25.32 8.12 9.67
C MET A 1 24.57 8.19 8.34
N GLU A 2 23.37 7.62 8.30
CA GLU A 2 22.59 7.47 7.07
C GLU A 2 22.01 8.84 6.67
N ARG A 3 22.40 9.36 5.51
CA ARG A 3 21.88 10.62 4.99
C ARG A 3 20.46 10.40 4.48
N ILE A 4 19.48 10.59 5.35
CA ILE A 4 18.07 10.63 4.98
C ILE A 4 17.86 11.85 4.06
N LYS A 5 17.66 11.62 2.76
CA LYS A 5 17.28 12.68 1.82
C LYS A 5 15.85 13.09 2.11
N LYS A 6 15.67 14.30 2.64
CA LYS A 6 14.35 14.89 2.86
C LYS A 6 13.68 15.18 1.50
N PRO A 7 12.48 14.63 1.20
CA PRO A 7 11.72 15.01 0.03
C PRO A 7 11.40 16.52 0.08
N LYS A 8 11.64 17.22 -1.03
CA LYS A 8 11.44 18.68 -1.13
C LYS A 8 10.31 18.95 -2.12
N ILE A 9 9.15 19.31 -1.59
CA ILE A 9 7.99 19.75 -2.37
C ILE A 9 8.03 21.28 -2.41
N LYS A 10 7.83 21.90 -3.59
CA LYS A 10 7.98 23.36 -3.76
C LYS A 10 6.99 24.18 -2.93
N SER A 11 5.85 23.59 -2.56
CA SER A 11 4.72 24.28 -1.93
C SER A 11 4.60 24.07 -0.42
N ILE A 12 5.31 23.12 0.19
CA ILE A 12 5.14 22.79 1.61
C ILE A 12 6.53 22.49 2.24
N PRO A 13 6.92 23.15 3.34
CA PRO A 13 8.16 22.86 4.08
C PRO A 13 8.12 21.48 4.75
N TYR A 14 9.28 20.81 4.84
CA TYR A 14 9.40 19.44 5.39
C TYR A 14 8.88 19.29 6.83
N GLU A 15 8.98 20.34 7.63
CA GLU A 15 8.59 20.32 9.05
C GLU A 15 7.09 20.09 9.24
N GLU A 16 6.25 20.63 8.35
CA GLU A 16 4.79 20.47 8.37
C GLU A 16 4.31 19.06 7.98
N PHE A 17 5.17 18.23 7.37
CA PHE A 17 4.83 16.86 6.98
C PHE A 17 5.08 15.81 8.06
N THR A 18 5.66 16.19 9.19
CA THR A 18 6.13 15.22 10.19
C THR A 18 5.03 14.83 11.19
N ASP A 19 4.00 15.66 11.33
CA ASP A 19 2.93 15.49 12.32
C ASP A 19 1.61 15.07 11.65
N ASN A 20 0.96 14.03 12.19
CA ASN A 20 -0.30 13.50 11.66
C ASN A 20 -1.44 14.55 11.68
N GLU A 21 -1.49 15.42 12.70
CA GLU A 21 -2.54 16.45 12.81
C GLU A 21 -2.45 17.50 11.68
N THR A 22 -1.23 17.85 11.29
CA THR A 22 -0.97 18.85 10.24
C THR A 22 -1.29 18.28 8.86
N LEU A 23 -0.99 17.00 8.64
CA LEU A 23 -1.40 16.27 7.43
C LEU A 23 -2.91 16.21 7.29
N GLU A 24 -3.65 15.91 8.37
CA GLU A 24 -5.11 15.90 8.34
C GLU A 24 -5.69 17.29 8.04
N LYS A 25 -5.09 18.36 8.56
CA LYS A 25 -5.49 19.74 8.21
C LYS A 25 -5.24 20.05 6.74
N LEU A 26 -4.08 19.70 6.19
CA LEU A 26 -3.76 19.91 4.78
C LEU A 26 -4.68 19.12 3.86
N VAL A 27 -5.01 17.87 4.22
CA VAL A 27 -5.99 17.07 3.50
C VAL A 27 -7.38 17.74 3.54
N ARG A 28 -7.78 18.32 4.69
CA ARG A 28 -9.04 19.08 4.81
C ARG A 28 -9.04 20.35 3.96
N GLU A 29 -7.93 21.07 3.89
CA GLU A 29 -7.81 22.29 3.06
C GLU A 29 -7.79 21.97 1.56
N LEU A 30 -7.05 20.94 1.13
CA LEU A 30 -7.17 20.42 -0.24
C LEU A 30 -8.59 19.96 -0.53
N ASN A 31 -9.26 19.39 0.48
CA ASN A 31 -10.64 18.96 0.37
C ASN A 31 -11.64 20.13 0.30
N ALA A 32 -11.29 21.32 0.80
CA ALA A 32 -12.11 22.51 0.66
C ALA A 32 -11.90 23.20 -0.70
N GLY A 33 -10.73 23.03 -1.32
CA GLY A 33 -10.35 23.62 -2.61
C GLY A 33 -10.89 22.93 -3.86
N GLY A 34 -11.70 21.86 -3.72
CA GLY A 34 -12.34 21.16 -4.84
C GLY A 34 -11.48 20.11 -5.56
N ALA A 35 -10.29 19.80 -5.05
CA ALA A 35 -9.41 18.75 -5.59
C ALA A 35 -9.88 17.31 -5.26
N ASN A 36 -10.91 17.17 -4.42
CA ASN A 36 -11.34 15.92 -3.78
C ASN A 36 -11.83 14.88 -4.79
N VAL A 37 -12.51 15.32 -5.84
CA VAL A 37 -13.10 14.40 -6.81
C VAL A 37 -12.00 13.73 -7.63
N ALA A 38 -10.96 14.48 -8.02
CA ALA A 38 -9.85 13.94 -8.79
C ALA A 38 -8.89 13.10 -7.92
N LEU A 39 -8.54 13.58 -6.72
CA LEU A 39 -7.61 12.87 -5.83
C LEU A 39 -8.27 11.66 -5.17
N GLY A 40 -9.54 11.76 -4.77
CA GLY A 40 -10.28 10.63 -4.17
C GLY A 40 -10.46 9.48 -5.16
N VAL A 41 -10.85 9.77 -6.40
CA VAL A 41 -10.96 8.74 -7.45
C VAL A 41 -9.61 8.10 -7.77
N LEU A 42 -8.52 8.89 -7.74
CA LEU A 42 -7.17 8.36 -7.94
C LEU A 42 -6.74 7.45 -6.79
N ASP A 43 -7.00 7.84 -5.54
CA ASP A 43 -6.70 7.03 -4.36
C ASP A 43 -7.52 5.73 -4.35
N ASP A 44 -8.80 5.80 -4.70
CA ASP A 44 -9.67 4.62 -4.84
C ASP A 44 -9.12 3.67 -5.92
N PHE A 45 -8.66 4.20 -7.04
CA PHE A 45 -8.06 3.41 -8.11
C PHE A 45 -6.74 2.75 -7.68
N ILE A 46 -5.88 3.48 -6.97
CA ILE A 46 -4.62 2.93 -6.45
C ILE A 46 -4.88 1.84 -5.41
N ASN A 47 -5.85 2.05 -4.51
CA ASN A 47 -6.21 1.07 -3.49
C ASN A 47 -6.88 -0.17 -4.11
N TRP A 48 -7.68 0.01 -5.16
CA TRP A 48 -8.22 -1.08 -5.96
C TRP A 48 -7.08 -1.91 -6.57
N GLY A 49 -6.08 -1.27 -7.18
CA GLY A 49 -4.91 -1.96 -7.72
C GLY A 49 -4.16 -2.74 -6.62
N ARG A 50 -3.88 -2.09 -5.49
CA ARG A 50 -3.17 -2.72 -4.35
C ARG A 50 -3.91 -3.90 -3.74
N SER A 51 -5.23 -3.87 -3.68
CA SER A 51 -6.03 -4.96 -3.10
C SER A 51 -6.18 -6.15 -4.04
N ASN A 52 -6.14 -5.94 -5.36
CA ASN A 52 -6.32 -6.98 -6.38
C ASN A 52 -4.99 -7.50 -6.97
N SER A 53 -3.83 -7.10 -6.46
CA SER A 53 -2.51 -7.54 -6.98
C SER A 53 -1.49 -7.78 -5.87
N LEU A 54 -1.90 -8.46 -4.80
CA LEU A 54 -1.04 -8.71 -3.65
C LEU A 54 -0.05 -9.84 -3.95
N TRP A 55 1.24 -9.59 -3.68
CA TRP A 55 2.28 -10.60 -3.84
C TRP A 55 2.76 -11.06 -2.46
N PRO A 56 2.24 -12.17 -1.93
CA PRO A 56 2.59 -12.62 -0.59
C PRO A 56 4.02 -13.15 -0.55
N LEU A 57 4.69 -12.92 0.58
CA LEU A 57 5.95 -13.57 0.90
C LEU A 57 5.64 -14.99 1.41
N THR A 58 6.23 -16.00 0.78
CA THR A 58 6.08 -17.39 1.23
C THR A 58 6.88 -17.60 2.52
N PHE A 59 6.20 -17.52 3.67
CA PHE A 59 6.83 -17.72 4.98
C PHE A 59 6.12 -18.83 5.75
N ALA A 60 6.78 -19.99 5.81
CA ALA A 60 6.25 -21.21 6.41
C ALA A 60 7.15 -21.67 7.57
N THR A 61 6.86 -21.21 8.79
CA THR A 61 7.63 -21.57 10.01
C THR A 61 7.11 -22.82 10.72
N SER A 62 5.84 -23.16 10.51
CA SER A 62 5.15 -24.24 11.20
C SER A 62 4.05 -24.84 10.31
N CYS A 63 3.07 -25.51 10.90
CA CYS A 63 1.95 -26.12 10.21
C CYS A 63 1.10 -25.15 9.37
N CYS A 64 1.04 -23.86 9.69
CA CYS A 64 0.31 -22.88 8.86
C CYS A 64 0.88 -22.79 7.43
N GLY A 65 2.13 -23.22 7.22
CA GLY A 65 2.74 -23.31 5.89
C GLY A 65 2.05 -24.30 4.95
N ILE A 66 1.60 -25.45 5.47
CA ILE A 66 0.90 -26.45 4.63
C ILE A 66 -0.52 -25.98 4.26
N GLU A 67 -1.15 -25.20 5.14
CA GLU A 67 -2.43 -24.55 4.86
C GLU A 67 -2.28 -23.47 3.80
N PHE A 68 -1.19 -22.69 3.86
CA PHE A 68 -0.86 -21.71 2.82
C PHE A 68 -0.58 -22.37 1.46
N MET A 69 0.08 -23.53 1.43
CA MET A 69 0.24 -24.32 0.19
C MET A 69 -1.09 -24.83 -0.36
N ALA A 70 -1.99 -25.28 0.51
CA ALA A 70 -3.33 -25.72 0.12
C ALA A 70 -4.18 -24.56 -0.44
N LEU A 71 -4.02 -23.34 0.10
CA LEU A 71 -4.64 -22.12 -0.42
C LEU A 71 -4.19 -21.83 -1.87
N GLY A 72 -2.92 -22.08 -2.19
CA GLY A 72 -2.37 -21.94 -3.53
C GLY A 72 -2.74 -23.06 -4.51
N ALA A 73 -3.30 -24.17 -4.03
CA ALA A 73 -3.69 -25.29 -4.88
C ALA A 73 -5.03 -25.04 -5.60
N ALA A 74 -5.31 -25.81 -6.65
CA ALA A 74 -6.47 -25.65 -7.54
C ALA A 74 -7.84 -25.61 -6.85
N ARG A 75 -7.95 -26.09 -5.61
CA ARG A 75 -9.22 -26.07 -4.85
C ARG A 75 -9.61 -24.67 -4.37
N TYR A 76 -8.63 -23.87 -3.94
CA TYR A 76 -8.86 -22.54 -3.39
C TYR A 76 -8.28 -21.43 -4.27
N ASP A 77 -7.27 -21.76 -5.07
CA ASP A 77 -6.65 -20.95 -6.12
C ASP A 77 -6.61 -19.45 -5.80
N MET A 78 -5.68 -19.08 -4.92
CA MET A 78 -5.45 -17.68 -4.56
C MET A 78 -5.05 -16.79 -5.75
N ALA A 79 -4.57 -17.36 -6.86
CA ALA A 79 -4.24 -16.58 -8.06
C ALA A 79 -5.47 -15.85 -8.63
N ARG A 80 -6.69 -16.37 -8.38
CA ARG A 80 -7.95 -15.76 -8.80
C ARG A 80 -8.19 -14.37 -8.19
N PHE A 81 -7.58 -14.08 -7.04
CA PHE A 81 -7.67 -12.78 -6.37
C PHE A 81 -6.45 -11.88 -6.63
N GLY A 82 -5.61 -12.24 -7.61
CA GLY A 82 -4.38 -11.53 -7.93
C GLY A 82 -3.19 -11.84 -7.03
N PHE A 83 -3.26 -12.96 -6.28
CA PHE A 83 -2.17 -13.50 -5.47
C PHE A 83 -1.40 -14.59 -6.23
N GLU A 84 -1.20 -14.37 -7.53
CA GLU A 84 -0.61 -15.36 -8.44
C GLU A 84 0.89 -15.60 -8.15
N VAL A 85 1.60 -14.60 -7.65
CA VAL A 85 3.04 -14.67 -7.36
C VAL A 85 3.30 -14.64 -5.86
N ALA A 86 3.50 -15.82 -5.30
CA ALA A 86 4.03 -15.97 -3.96
C ALA A 86 5.57 -15.86 -4.02
N ARG A 87 6.12 -14.69 -3.67
CA ARG A 87 7.57 -14.42 -3.79
C ARG A 87 8.33 -15.08 -2.65
N ALA A 88 9.50 -15.65 -2.98
CA ALA A 88 10.44 -16.20 -2.00
C ALA A 88 11.43 -15.16 -1.44
N SER A 89 11.53 -13.98 -2.06
CA SER A 89 12.36 -12.87 -1.62
C SER A 89 11.52 -11.76 -0.96
N PRO A 90 12.00 -11.15 0.14
CA PRO A 90 11.34 -9.99 0.76
C PRO A 90 11.33 -8.71 -0.10
N ARG A 91 12.09 -8.67 -1.20
CA ARG A 91 12.18 -7.56 -2.16
C ARG A 91 11.79 -8.02 -3.56
#